data_AF-A0A2E0AJZ7-F1
#
_entry.id   AF-A0A2E0AJZ7-F1
#
_cell.length_a   1.000
_cell.length_b   1.000
_cell.length_c   1.000
_cell.angle_alpha   90.00
_cell.angle_beta   90.00
_cell.angle_gamma   90.00
#
_symmetry.space_group_name_H-M   'P 1'
#
loop_
_entity.id
_entity.type
_entity.pdbx_description
1 polymer ?
#
loop_
_entity_poly.entity_id
_entity_poly.type
_entity_poly.pdbx_seq_one_letter_code
_entity_poly.pdbx_strand_id
1 'polypeptide(L)' 'MKSRTCPNCGATWIDGQLYWATGQPALEEDLAGLVCNRVDSSECINPQKGSENGVTLAWRINAIKALNEEHDL' A
#
# COMPACT_ATOMS: atom_id res chain seq x y z
N MET A 1 18.00 -17.15 3.72
CA MET A 1 17.19 -15.96 3.47
C MET A 1 16.14 -16.31 2.44
N LYS A 2 14.87 -16.35 2.82
CA LYS A 2 13.75 -16.56 1.90
C LYS A 2 13.22 -15.19 1.52
N SER A 3 13.18 -14.88 0.23
CA SER A 3 12.57 -13.66 -0.26
C SER A 3 11.58 -13.94 -1.37
N ARG A 4 10.58 -13.06 -1.48
CA ARG A 4 9.62 -13.06 -2.58
C ARG A 4 9.22 -11.62 -2.90
N THR A 5 9.24 -11.28 -4.17
CA THR A 5 8.93 -9.94 -4.67
C THR A 5 7.65 -9.99 -5.49
N CYS A 6 6.76 -9.04 -5.25
CA CYS A 6 5.54 -8.90 -6.04
C CYS A 6 5.92 -8.37 -7.44
N PRO A 7 5.59 -9.08 -8.53
CA PRO A 7 5.92 -8.61 -9.90
C PRO A 7 5.13 -7.35 -10.28
N ASN A 8 4.02 -7.08 -9.59
CA ASN A 8 3.14 -5.96 -9.88
C ASN A 8 3.60 -4.65 -9.20
N CYS A 9 3.82 -4.67 -7.88
CA CYS A 9 4.17 -3.46 -7.12
C CYS A 9 5.65 -3.37 -6.71
N GLY A 10 6.47 -4.38 -6.99
CA GLY A 10 7.89 -4.42 -6.63
C GLY A 10 8.20 -4.58 -5.14
N ALA A 11 7.17 -4.63 -4.28
CA ALA A 11 7.34 -4.84 -2.84
C ALA A 11 7.90 -6.23 -2.55
N THR A 12 8.75 -6.34 -1.53
CA THR A 12 9.50 -7.57 -1.24
C THR A 12 9.29 -8.01 0.19
N TRP A 13 9.01 -9.30 0.39
CA TRP A 13 9.01 -9.95 1.69
C TRP A 13 10.37 -10.63 1.88
N ILE A 14 11.07 -10.33 2.97
CA ILE A 14 12.36 -10.94 3.33
C ILE A 14 12.18 -11.55 4.71
N ASP A 15 12.31 -12.88 4.80
CA ASP A 15 12.12 -13.66 6.04
C ASP A 15 10.81 -13.30 6.78
N GLY A 16 9.74 -13.00 6.02
CA GLY A 16 8.41 -12.67 6.53
C GLY A 16 8.13 -11.17 6.71
N GLN A 17 9.16 -10.33 6.77
CA GLN A 17 8.98 -8.88 6.87
C GLN A 17 8.74 -8.27 5.48
N LEU A 18 7.68 -7.47 5.36
CA LEU A 18 7.39 -6.71 4.15
C LEU A 18 8.20 -5.41 4.09
N TYR A 19 8.72 -5.12 2.90
CA TYR A 19 9.33 -3.87 2.51
C TYR A 19 8.69 -3.31 1.23
N TRP A 20 8.54 -2.00 1.16
CA TRP A 20 8.21 -1.27 -0.07
C TRP A 20 9.26 -1.57 -1.16
N ALA A 21 8.93 -1.27 -2.41
CA ALA A 21 9.90 -1.33 -3.51
C ALA A 21 11.13 -0.42 -3.29
N THR A 22 11.00 0.60 -2.42
CA THR A 22 12.08 1.50 -2.01
C THR A 22 12.97 0.94 -0.88
N GLY A 23 12.67 -0.24 -0.36
CA GLY A 23 13.42 -0.90 0.72
C GLY A 23 13.05 -0.44 2.14
N GLN A 24 12.09 0.46 2.30
CA GLN A 24 11.57 0.83 3.62
C GLN A 24 10.59 -0.23 4.14
N PRO A 25 10.53 -0.50 5.46
CA PRO A 25 9.51 -1.39 6.03
C PRO A 25 8.08 -0.92 5.71
N ALA A 26 7.16 -1.86 5.53
CA ALA A 26 5.76 -1.57 5.24
C ALA A 26 4.80 -2.51 5.96
N LEU A 27 3.52 -2.13 5.98
CA LEU A 27 2.41 -2.97 6.37
C LEU A 27 1.65 -3.46 5.13
N GLU A 28 1.17 -4.70 5.17
CA GLU A 28 0.49 -5.35 4.04
C GLU A 28 -0.83 -4.65 3.69
N GLU A 29 -1.56 -4.18 4.70
CA GLU A 29 -2.82 -3.43 4.59
C GLU A 29 -2.59 -2.07 3.92
N ASP A 30 -1.59 -1.31 4.36
CA ASP A 30 -1.22 -0.04 3.73
C ASP A 30 -0.80 -0.22 2.27
N LEU A 31 0.01 -1.25 1.99
CA LEU A 31 0.42 -1.59 0.62
C LEU A 31 -0.80 -1.96 -0.25
N ALA A 32 -1.79 -2.62 0.31
CA ALA A 32 -3.04 -2.92 -0.38
C ALA A 32 -3.82 -1.65 -0.72
N GLY A 33 -4.10 -0.82 0.29
CA GLY A 33 -4.91 0.40 0.16
C GLY A 33 -4.26 1.52 -0.67
N LEU A 34 -2.92 1.59 -0.70
CA LEU A 34 -2.19 2.61 -1.46
C LEU A 34 -1.86 2.17 -2.88
N VAL A 35 -1.58 0.88 -3.10
CA VAL A 35 -1.04 0.39 -4.38
C VAL A 35 -1.82 -0.80 -4.93
N CYS A 36 -1.85 -1.95 -4.23
CA CYS A 36 -2.28 -3.21 -4.85
C CYS A 36 -3.74 -3.22 -5.30
N ASN A 37 -4.64 -2.54 -4.60
CA ASN A 37 -6.07 -2.51 -4.95
C ASN A 37 -6.37 -1.70 -6.20
N ARG A 38 -5.42 -0.86 -6.65
CA ARG A 38 -5.57 -0.02 -7.85
C ARG A 38 -5.11 -0.71 -9.11
N VAL A 39 -4.42 -1.85 -8.99
CA VAL A 39 -3.88 -2.57 -10.14
C VAL A 39 -4.62 -3.89 -10.32
N ASP A 40 -5.26 -4.00 -11.48
CA ASP A 40 -5.97 -5.21 -11.88
C ASP A 40 -4.98 -6.25 -12.42
N SER A 41 -4.30 -6.94 -11.50
CA SER A 41 -3.39 -8.05 -11.81
C SER A 41 -3.63 -9.22 -10.86
N SER A 42 -3.85 -10.41 -11.43
CA SER A 42 -3.98 -11.67 -10.70
C SER A 42 -2.66 -12.18 -10.11
N GLU A 43 -1.52 -11.58 -10.49
CA GLU A 43 -0.18 -11.98 -10.03
C GLU A 43 0.27 -11.26 -8.74
N CYS A 44 -0.60 -10.42 -8.17
CA CYS A 44 -0.30 -9.75 -6.91
C CYS A 44 -0.22 -10.78 -5.77
N ILE A 45 0.92 -10.79 -5.07
CA ILE A 45 1.17 -11.75 -3.97
C ILE A 45 0.88 -11.19 -2.58
N ASN A 46 0.42 -9.94 -2.48
CA ASN A 46 0.06 -9.33 -1.20
C ASN A 46 -1.17 -10.05 -0.63
N PRO A 47 -1.09 -10.71 0.54
CA PRO A 47 -2.23 -11.42 1.12
C PRO A 47 -3.40 -10.49 1.49
N GLN A 48 -3.15 -9.18 1.64
CA GLN A 48 -4.17 -8.18 1.95
C GLN A 48 -4.77 -7.51 0.70
N LYS A 49 -4.49 -7.97 -0.53
CA LYS A 49 -5.12 -7.40 -1.73
C LYS A 49 -6.65 -7.49 -1.62
N GLY A 50 -7.32 -6.37 -1.84
CA GLY A 50 -8.76 -6.18 -1.66
C GLY A 50 -9.15 -5.62 -0.29
N SER A 51 -8.24 -5.59 0.68
CA SER A 51 -8.48 -5.00 2.00
C SER A 51 -8.59 -3.47 1.89
N GLU A 52 -9.59 -2.90 2.53
CA GLU A 52 -9.75 -1.44 2.70
C GLU A 52 -9.31 -0.96 4.10
N ASN A 53 -8.72 -1.86 4.90
CA ASN A 53 -8.12 -1.52 6.18
C ASN A 53 -6.77 -0.79 6.00
N GLY A 54 -6.24 -0.24 7.09
CA GLY A 54 -4.99 0.52 7.07
C GLY A 54 -5.13 1.86 6.35
N VAL A 55 -4.00 2.37 5.86
CA VAL A 55 -3.94 3.62 5.11
C VAL A 55 -4.35 3.39 3.67
N THR A 56 -5.46 4.01 3.26
CA THR A 56 -5.92 4.01 1.87
C THR A 56 -5.62 5.35 1.20
N LEU A 57 -5.54 5.37 -0.14
CA LEU A 57 -5.42 6.65 -0.86
C LEU A 57 -6.66 7.53 -0.66
N ALA A 58 -7.86 6.93 -0.56
CA ALA A 58 -9.10 7.66 -0.34
C ALA A 58 -9.05 8.43 0.98
N TRP A 59 -8.58 7.78 2.05
CA TRP A 59 -8.35 8.44 3.34
C TRP A 59 -7.34 9.60 3.21
N ARG A 60 -6.21 9.39 2.52
CA ARG A 60 -5.21 10.46 2.29
C ARG A 60 -5.77 11.66 1.53
N ILE A 61 -6.56 11.42 0.47
CA ILE A 61 -7.19 12.47 -0.32
C ILE A 61 -8.18 13.27 0.54
N ASN A 62 -8.99 12.59 1.35
CA ASN A 62 -9.95 13.26 2.22
C ASN A 62 -9.26 14.11 3.30
N ALA A 63 -8.16 13.61 3.87
CA ALA A 63 -7.36 14.39 4.82
C ALA A 63 -6.79 15.67 4.17
N ILE A 64 -6.27 15.59 2.94
CA ILE A 64 -5.77 16.76 2.20
C ILE A 64 -6.90 17.77 1.92
N LYS A 65 -8.08 17.30 1.53
CA LYS A 65 -9.23 18.18 1.29
C LYS A 65 -9.66 18.93 2.55
N ALA A 66 -9.78 18.24 3.67
CA ALA A 66 -10.14 18.86 4.94
C ALA A 66 -9.14 19.96 5.36
N LEU A 67 -7.83 19.69 5.20
CA LEU A 67 -6.80 20.69 5.47
C LEU A 67 -6.91 21.91 4.55
N ASN A 68 -7.15 21.71 3.26
CA ASN A 68 -7.30 22.83 2.32
C ASN A 68 -8.55 23.67 2.63
N GLU A 69 -9.68 23.05 2.98
CA GLU A 69 -10.91 23.74 3.35
C GLU A 69 -10.74 24.60 4.63
N GLU A 70 -9.93 24.14 5.60
CA GLU A 70 -9.58 24.93 6.78
C GLU A 70 -8.66 26.12 6.47
N HIS A 71 -7.83 26.02 5.43
CA HIS A 71 -6.90 27.07 5.00
C HIS A 71 -7.53 28.14 4.10
N ASP A 72 -8.71 27.88 3.53
CA ASP A 72 -9.48 28.82 2.69
C ASP A 72 -10.48 29.69 3.52
N LEU A 73 -10.39 29.64 4.87
CA LEU A 73 -11.17 30.46 5.84
C LEU A 73 -10.32 31.57 6.46
#